data_AF-A0A0R3WTJ7-F1
#
_entry.id   AF-A0A0R3WTJ7-F1
#
_cell.length_a   1.000
_cell.length_b   1.000
_cell.length_c   1.000
_cell.angle_alpha   90.00
_cell.angle_beta   90.00
_cell.angle_gamma   90.00
#
_symmetry.space_group_name_H-M   'P 1'
#
loop_
_entity.id
_entity.type
_entity.pdbx_description
1 polymer ?
#
loop_
_entity_poly.entity_id
_entity_poly.type
_entity_poly.pdbx_seq_one_letter_code
_entity_poly.pdbx_strand_id
1 'polypeptide(L)'
;GSFKKVPVIPSSDVKTGGIYQLRQGLNRRIRVLIRPNELSRRERGVLPLFCETVSKEYDLETVRHKWCNAMDEWQSYLQSNLQALAKKRDKEAVDEAKEGYLLNRWVSSILERDAILVPAAGSSLPGAPATENPPPGLEQHTPLIFADLGDGVFNKALKVGAHSYLEGEEAALKEGKAFVTLPLIKTYATLIGALASWDSNLHESDLLNKITPPSERIYLIVKVS
;
A
#
# COMPACT_ATOMS: atom_id res chain seq x y z
N GLY A 1 -0.84 8.84 -32.85
CA GLY A 1 -2.25 8.90 -32.42
C GLY A 1 -2.36 9.78 -31.19
N SER A 2 -3.39 10.64 -31.12
CA SER A 2 -3.65 11.48 -29.94
C SER A 2 -4.36 10.67 -28.86
N PHE A 3 -3.86 10.69 -27.63
CA PHE A 3 -4.47 9.97 -26.51
C PHE A 3 -5.56 10.81 -25.83
N LYS A 4 -6.69 10.20 -25.50
CA LYS A 4 -7.77 10.81 -24.70
C LYS A 4 -7.98 10.01 -23.42
N LYS A 5 -8.21 10.71 -22.31
CA LYS A 5 -8.56 10.08 -21.03
C LYS A 5 -9.94 9.40 -21.17
N VAL A 6 -10.09 8.22 -20.57
CA VAL A 6 -11.39 7.56 -20.45
C VAL A 6 -12.19 8.29 -19.37
N PRO A 7 -13.47 8.65 -19.61
CA PRO A 7 -14.29 9.27 -18.58
C PRO A 7 -14.51 8.30 -17.42
N VAL A 8 -14.42 8.83 -16.19
CA VAL A 8 -14.62 8.06 -14.95
C VAL A 8 -15.80 8.66 -14.20
N ILE A 9 -16.73 7.80 -13.79
CA ILE A 9 -17.88 8.17 -12.98
C ILE A 9 -17.61 7.70 -11.55
N PRO A 10 -17.52 8.60 -10.56
CA PRO A 10 -17.47 8.22 -9.15
C PRO A 10 -18.74 7.47 -8.75
N SER A 11 -18.60 6.44 -7.94
CA SER A 11 -19.73 5.66 -7.43
C SER A 11 -19.45 5.26 -5.99
N SER A 12 -20.40 5.49 -5.09
CA SER A 12 -20.22 5.26 -3.64
C SER A 12 -20.14 3.79 -3.25
N ASP A 13 -20.71 2.91 -4.08
CA ASP A 13 -20.62 1.45 -3.99
C ASP A 13 -19.28 0.90 -4.51
N VAL A 14 -18.49 1.71 -5.22
CA VAL A 14 -17.19 1.33 -5.77
C VAL A 14 -16.07 1.99 -4.96
N LYS A 15 -15.44 1.21 -4.08
CA LYS A 15 -14.38 1.70 -3.18
C LYS A 15 -13.03 1.96 -3.87
N THR A 16 -12.87 1.61 -5.15
CA THR A 16 -11.62 1.75 -5.93
C THR A 16 -11.85 1.95 -7.42
N GLY A 17 -11.03 2.78 -8.07
CA GLY A 17 -10.97 2.91 -9.52
C GLY A 17 -12.10 3.72 -10.17
N GLY A 18 -13.33 3.70 -9.63
CA GLY A 18 -14.51 4.32 -10.26
C GLY A 18 -15.00 3.52 -11.48
N ILE A 19 -16.09 3.98 -12.10
CA ILE A 19 -16.70 3.28 -13.24
C ILE A 19 -16.14 3.86 -14.55
N TYR A 20 -15.53 2.99 -15.36
CA TYR A 20 -14.99 3.33 -16.67
C TYR A 20 -15.92 2.85 -17.78
N GLN A 21 -16.33 3.74 -18.67
CA GLN A 21 -17.05 3.33 -19.87
C GLN A 21 -16.06 2.85 -20.94
N LEU A 22 -15.98 1.55 -21.13
CA LEU A 22 -15.20 0.96 -22.21
C LEU A 22 -15.99 1.03 -23.51
N ARG A 23 -15.26 1.22 -24.62
CA ARG A 23 -15.83 1.20 -25.97
C ARG A 23 -15.07 0.14 -26.76
N GLN A 24 -15.81 -0.71 -27.45
CA GLN A 24 -15.28 -1.78 -28.28
C GLN A 24 -14.35 -1.24 -29.37
N GLY A 25 -13.35 -2.05 -29.76
CA GLY A 25 -12.42 -1.72 -30.84
C GLY A 25 -11.35 -0.68 -30.49
N LEU A 26 -11.27 -0.25 -29.23
CA LEU A 26 -10.24 0.66 -28.77
C LEU A 26 -9.31 -0.05 -27.78
N ASN A 27 -8.02 -0.07 -28.09
CA ASN A 27 -6.99 -0.56 -27.19
C ASN A 27 -6.82 0.40 -25.98
N ARG A 28 -6.50 -0.13 -24.81
CA ARG A 28 -6.21 0.63 -23.57
C ARG A 28 -4.81 0.33 -23.08
N ARG A 29 -4.31 1.19 -22.19
CA ARG A 29 -3.03 0.97 -21.52
C ARG A 29 -3.24 0.90 -20.02
N ILE A 30 -2.68 -0.14 -19.42
CA ILE A 30 -2.67 -0.33 -17.97
C ILE A 30 -1.29 0.08 -17.49
N ARG A 31 -1.25 1.04 -16.55
CA ARG A 31 0.00 1.51 -15.94
C ARG A 31 -0.01 1.11 -14.48
N VAL A 32 0.99 0.33 -14.08
CA VAL A 32 1.22 -0.02 -12.68
C VAL A 32 2.54 0.59 -12.24
N LEU A 33 2.51 1.27 -11.10
CA LEU A 33 3.68 1.92 -10.51
C LEU A 33 3.70 1.67 -9.01
N ILE A 34 4.80 1.12 -8.54
CA ILE A 34 5.10 0.89 -7.13
C ILE A 34 6.26 1.82 -6.76
N ARG A 35 6.05 2.62 -5.72
CA ARG A 35 7.10 3.44 -5.14
C ARG A 35 7.58 2.77 -3.85
N PRO A 36 8.89 2.50 -3.70
CA PRO A 36 9.43 2.10 -2.42
C PRO A 36 9.10 3.16 -1.37
N ASN A 37 8.68 2.73 -0.19
CA ASN A 37 8.46 3.64 0.91
C ASN A 37 9.81 4.21 1.37
N GLU A 38 10.01 5.53 1.35
CA GLU A 38 11.27 6.12 1.81
C GLU A 38 11.53 5.85 3.30
N LEU A 39 10.47 5.63 4.07
CA LEU A 39 10.57 5.28 5.49
C LEU A 39 11.26 3.93 5.71
N SER A 40 11.10 2.95 4.81
CA SER A 40 11.79 1.66 4.95
C SER A 40 13.29 1.72 4.59
N ARG A 41 13.76 2.82 3.98
CA ARG A 41 15.18 3.02 3.63
C ARG A 41 15.97 3.80 4.67
N ARG A 42 15.30 4.53 5.55
CA ARG A 42 15.96 5.28 6.62
C ARG A 42 16.02 4.37 7.84
N GLU A 43 17.17 4.26 8.50
CA GLU A 43 17.32 3.60 9.82
C GLU A 43 16.52 4.30 10.95
N ARG A 44 15.53 5.13 10.60
CA ARG A 44 14.57 5.69 11.55
C ARG A 44 13.52 4.62 11.78
N GLY A 45 13.38 4.19 13.03
CA GLY A 45 12.51 3.09 13.41
C GLY A 45 11.09 3.28 12.90
N VAL A 46 10.80 2.64 11.79
CA VAL A 46 9.45 2.22 11.46
C VAL A 46 9.43 0.78 11.91
N LEU A 47 8.92 0.58 13.13
CA LEU A 47 8.62 -0.72 13.70
C LEU A 47 8.18 -1.66 12.57
N PRO A 48 8.85 -2.83 12.39
CA PRO A 48 8.50 -3.74 11.32
C PRO A 48 7.04 -4.10 11.51
N LEU A 49 6.20 -3.58 10.61
CA LEU A 49 4.81 -3.95 10.53
C LEU A 49 4.76 -5.38 10.00
N PHE A 50 4.81 -6.33 10.92
CA PHE A 50 4.27 -7.65 10.67
C PHE A 50 2.74 -7.50 10.66
N CYS A 51 2.21 -7.11 9.50
CA CYS A 51 0.79 -7.21 9.25
C CYS A 51 0.56 -8.33 8.24
N GLU A 52 -0.05 -9.41 8.70
CA GLU A 52 -0.30 -10.60 7.89
C GLU A 52 -1.25 -10.31 6.73
N THR A 53 -2.19 -9.36 6.91
CA THR A 53 -3.15 -8.90 5.87
C THR A 53 -3.79 -7.56 6.26
N VAL A 54 -3.75 -6.56 5.39
CA VAL A 54 -4.49 -5.29 5.56
C VAL A 54 -5.67 -5.19 4.60
N SER A 55 -6.88 -4.95 5.12
CA SER A 55 -8.08 -4.62 4.34
C SER A 55 -8.68 -3.29 4.81
N LYS A 56 -9.09 -2.44 3.86
CA LYS A 56 -9.31 -0.99 4.04
C LYS A 56 -10.02 -0.54 5.33
N GLU A 57 -9.60 0.64 5.80
CA GLU A 57 -10.13 1.46 6.93
C GLU A 57 -10.24 0.77 8.29
N TYR A 58 -10.98 -0.33 8.38
CA TYR A 58 -11.06 -1.15 9.59
C TYR A 58 -9.70 -1.73 9.98
N ASP A 59 -8.90 -2.16 8.99
CA ASP A 59 -7.55 -2.59 9.30
C ASP A 59 -6.57 -1.43 9.49
N LEU A 60 -6.83 -0.23 8.96
CA LEU A 60 -5.97 0.93 9.27
C LEU A 60 -6.05 1.31 10.75
N GLU A 61 -7.24 1.20 11.35
CA GLU A 61 -7.41 1.38 12.80
C GLU A 61 -6.70 0.27 13.59
N THR A 62 -6.76 -0.98 13.13
CA THR A 62 -6.03 -2.11 13.71
C THR A 62 -4.51 -1.92 13.61
N VAL A 63 -4.00 -1.51 12.44
CA VAL A 63 -2.60 -1.19 12.19
C VAL A 63 -2.16 -0.03 13.08
N ARG A 64 -2.96 1.04 13.18
CA ARG A 64 -2.69 2.17 14.06
C ARG A 64 -2.61 1.73 15.53
N HIS A 65 -3.53 0.88 15.98
CA HIS A 65 -3.54 0.38 17.34
C HIS A 65 -2.29 -0.47 17.65
N LYS A 66 -1.94 -1.43 16.78
CA LYS A 66 -0.71 -2.23 16.91
C LYS A 66 0.53 -1.34 16.95
N TRP A 67 0.57 -0.30 16.11
CA TRP A 67 1.64 0.69 16.11
C TRP A 67 1.73 1.49 17.40
N CYS A 68 0.61 1.97 17.92
CA CYS A 68 0.58 2.68 19.19
C CYS A 68 1.13 1.79 20.32
N ASN A 69 0.69 0.53 20.41
CA ASN A 69 1.15 -0.39 21.45
C ASN A 69 2.66 -0.64 21.37
N ALA A 70 3.18 -0.92 20.18
CA ALA A 70 4.61 -1.14 19.99
C ALA A 70 5.45 0.14 20.25
N MET A 71 4.91 1.33 19.96
CA MET A 71 5.53 2.59 20.32
C MET A 71 5.51 2.84 21.84
N ASP A 72 4.45 2.46 22.54
CA ASP A 72 4.36 2.58 24.00
C ASP A 72 5.38 1.67 24.70
N GLU A 73 5.57 0.43 24.20
CA GLU A 73 6.63 -0.48 24.65
C GLU A 73 8.02 0.10 24.40
N TRP A 74 8.26 0.64 23.20
CA TRP A 74 9.53 1.26 22.83
C TRP A 74 9.85 2.50 23.67
N GLN A 75 8.85 3.38 23.91
CA GLN A 75 9.00 4.52 24.81
C GLN A 75 9.32 4.02 26.22
N SER A 76 8.59 3.04 26.75
CA SER A 76 8.87 2.46 28.07
C SER A 76 10.30 1.94 28.19
N TYR A 77 10.83 1.28 27.14
CA TYR A 77 12.23 0.85 27.07
C TYR A 77 13.20 2.03 27.13
N LEU A 78 13.01 3.06 26.30
CA LEU A 78 13.88 4.25 26.28
C LEU A 78 13.88 4.96 27.64
N GLN A 79 12.70 5.14 28.24
CA GLN A 79 12.55 5.78 29.55
C GLN A 79 13.27 5.00 30.64
N SER A 80 13.11 3.68 30.67
CA SER A 80 13.78 2.81 31.65
C SER A 80 15.30 2.92 31.53
N ASN A 81 15.84 2.90 30.31
CA ASN A 81 17.28 3.05 30.07
C ASN A 81 17.81 4.44 30.45
N LEU A 82 17.07 5.51 30.13
CA LEU A 82 17.41 6.88 30.52
C LEU A 82 17.41 7.03 32.05
N GLN A 83 16.40 6.48 32.73
CA GLN A 83 16.33 6.49 34.20
C GLN A 83 17.47 5.69 34.84
N ALA A 84 17.87 4.57 34.24
CA ALA A 84 19.01 3.78 34.71
C ALA A 84 20.32 4.56 34.61
N LEU A 85 20.55 5.28 33.49
CA LEU A 85 21.72 6.16 33.31
C LEU A 85 21.70 7.35 34.27
N ALA A 86 20.54 7.95 34.51
CA ALA A 86 20.39 9.08 35.44
C ALA A 86 20.70 8.69 36.90
N LYS A 87 20.49 7.43 37.28
CA LYS A 87 20.79 6.91 38.63
C LYS A 87 22.28 6.57 38.84
N LYS A 88 23.07 6.50 37.77
CA LYS A 88 24.49 6.16 37.85
C LYS A 88 25.26 7.35 38.47
N ARG A 89 26.03 7.09 39.54
CA ARG A 89 26.82 8.13 40.23
C ARG A 89 28.05 8.54 39.43
N ASP A 90 28.74 7.55 38.86
CA ASP A 90 29.92 7.75 38.04
C ASP A 90 29.56 7.51 36.57
N LYS A 91 29.45 8.60 35.80
CA LYS A 91 29.19 8.56 34.36
C LYS A 91 30.51 8.63 33.60
N GLU A 92 30.69 7.71 32.66
CA GLU A 92 31.79 7.73 31.70
C GLU A 92 31.36 8.43 30.40
N ALA A 93 32.30 8.84 29.57
CA ALA A 93 32.01 9.46 28.27
C ALA A 93 31.12 8.56 27.37
N VAL A 94 31.21 7.24 27.52
CA VAL A 94 30.33 6.28 26.82
C VAL A 94 28.88 6.35 27.33
N ASP A 95 28.67 6.60 28.62
CA ASP A 95 27.33 6.77 29.19
C ASP A 95 26.70 8.07 28.70
N GLU A 96 27.49 9.16 28.62
CA GLU A 96 27.04 10.45 28.08
C GLU A 96 26.64 10.34 26.59
N ALA A 97 27.45 9.65 25.79
CA ALA A 97 27.13 9.40 24.39
C ALA A 97 25.86 8.54 24.23
N LYS A 98 25.70 7.51 25.07
CA LYS A 98 24.50 6.67 25.10
C LYS A 98 23.26 7.44 25.56
N GLU A 99 23.39 8.31 26.56
CA GLU A 99 22.32 9.18 27.05
C GLU A 99 21.87 10.16 25.95
N GLY A 100 22.82 10.81 25.27
CA GLY A 100 22.53 11.68 24.13
C GLY A 100 21.82 10.95 22.98
N TYR A 101 22.24 9.72 22.66
CA TYR A 101 21.57 8.88 21.68
C TYR A 101 20.12 8.55 22.10
N LEU A 102 19.92 8.11 23.34
CA LEU A 102 18.60 7.74 23.85
C LEU A 102 17.65 8.94 23.91
N LEU A 103 18.14 10.13 24.29
CA LEU A 103 17.36 11.37 24.28
C LEU A 103 16.96 11.76 22.86
N ASN A 104 17.89 11.74 21.90
CA ASN A 104 17.58 12.02 20.50
C ASN A 104 16.55 11.03 19.94
N ARG A 105 16.67 9.74 20.32
CA ARG A 105 15.72 8.71 19.90
C ARG A 105 14.36 8.88 20.57
N TRP A 106 14.30 9.29 21.83
CA TRP A 106 13.06 9.63 22.54
C TRP A 106 12.32 10.80 21.88
N VAL A 107 13.03 11.89 21.57
CA VAL A 107 12.41 13.03 20.86
C VAL A 107 11.92 12.60 19.48
N SER A 108 12.70 11.79 18.76
CA SER A 108 12.30 11.26 17.46
C SER A 108 11.04 10.38 17.56
N SER A 109 10.91 9.56 18.62
CA SER A 109 9.75 8.67 18.76
C SER A 109 8.44 9.42 19.04
N ILE A 110 8.50 10.57 19.73
CA ILE A 110 7.34 11.45 19.91
C ILE A 110 6.87 12.00 18.56
N LEU A 111 7.81 12.52 17.75
CA LEU A 111 7.49 13.04 16.42
C LEU A 111 6.96 11.94 15.48
N GLU A 112 7.52 10.73 15.57
CA GLU A 112 7.04 9.55 14.83
C GLU A 112 5.60 9.19 15.23
N ARG A 113 5.27 9.22 16.54
CA ARG A 113 3.91 8.96 17.05
C ARG A 113 2.90 9.96 16.52
N ASP A 114 3.22 11.26 16.56
CA ASP A 114 2.32 12.30 16.06
C ASP A 114 2.07 12.16 14.56
N ALA A 115 3.11 11.84 13.78
CA ALA A 115 3.00 11.61 12.34
C ALA A 115 2.11 10.39 12.01
N ILE A 116 2.10 9.36 12.84
CA ILE A 116 1.25 8.17 12.67
C ILE A 116 -0.22 8.47 12.97
N LEU A 117 -0.49 9.26 14.02
CA LEU A 117 -1.84 9.62 14.40
C LEU A 117 -2.48 10.55 13.36
N VAL A 118 -1.69 11.45 12.78
CA VAL A 118 -2.12 12.36 11.72
C VAL A 118 -1.16 12.26 10.52
N PRO A 119 -1.33 11.24 9.67
CA PRO A 119 -0.50 11.06 8.47
C PRO A 119 -0.60 12.24 7.52
N ALA A 120 0.50 12.98 7.35
CA ALA A 120 0.56 14.09 6.40
C ALA A 120 0.54 13.58 4.94
N ALA A 121 0.00 14.36 4.01
CA ALA A 121 0.02 14.04 2.59
C ALA A 121 1.46 13.81 2.09
N GLY A 122 1.71 12.72 1.36
CA GLY A 122 3.06 12.37 0.89
C GLY A 122 4.04 11.82 1.94
N SER A 123 3.62 11.69 3.21
CA SER A 123 4.45 11.09 4.27
C SER A 123 4.78 9.61 4.04
N SER A 124 4.10 8.94 3.11
CA SER A 124 4.20 7.50 2.86
C SER A 124 3.79 6.64 4.08
N LEU A 125 3.09 7.23 5.04
CA LEU A 125 2.49 6.53 6.17
C LEU A 125 1.13 5.92 5.79
N PRO A 126 0.72 4.80 6.42
CA PRO A 126 -0.59 4.22 6.24
C PRO A 126 -1.70 5.25 6.53
N GLY A 127 -2.65 5.39 5.62
CA GLY A 127 -3.72 6.40 5.76
C GLY A 127 -3.31 7.82 5.41
N ALA A 128 -2.08 8.07 4.93
CA ALA A 128 -1.70 9.38 4.38
C ALA A 128 -2.59 9.75 3.19
N PRO A 129 -3.16 10.97 3.17
CA PRO A 129 -3.83 11.49 1.98
C PRO A 129 -2.91 11.44 0.76
N ALA A 130 -3.50 11.31 -0.42
CA ALA A 130 -2.79 11.43 -1.68
C ALA A 130 -2.09 12.80 -1.75
N THR A 131 -0.84 12.80 -2.24
CA THR A 131 -0.03 14.04 -2.35
C THR A 131 -0.63 15.05 -3.32
N GLU A 132 -1.27 14.56 -4.38
CA GLU A 132 -2.02 15.36 -5.34
C GLU A 132 -3.50 15.01 -5.22
N ASN A 133 -4.40 15.95 -5.55
CA ASN A 133 -5.84 15.67 -5.63
C ASN A 133 -6.09 14.54 -6.63
N PRO A 134 -6.47 13.33 -6.16
CA PRO A 134 -6.55 12.20 -7.05
C PRO A 134 -7.74 12.37 -8.00
N PRO A 135 -7.59 11.97 -9.28
CA PRO A 135 -8.69 11.98 -10.23
C PRO A 135 -9.96 11.29 -9.71
N PRO A 136 -11.14 11.67 -10.21
CA PRO A 136 -12.40 11.01 -9.88
C PRO A 136 -12.30 9.48 -10.02
N GLY A 137 -12.78 8.75 -9.01
CA GLY A 137 -12.72 7.27 -8.96
C GLY A 137 -11.45 6.70 -8.31
N LEU A 138 -10.39 7.48 -8.11
CA LEU A 138 -9.20 7.01 -7.38
C LEU A 138 -9.33 7.24 -5.88
N GLU A 139 -8.55 6.46 -5.13
CA GLU A 139 -8.50 6.54 -3.67
C GLU A 139 -7.95 7.90 -3.21
N GLN A 140 -8.56 8.46 -2.17
CA GLN A 140 -8.13 9.74 -1.57
C GLN A 140 -6.92 9.58 -0.66
N HIS A 141 -6.62 8.36 -0.24
CA HIS A 141 -5.44 8.01 0.55
C HIS A 141 -4.49 7.14 -0.28
N THR A 142 -3.19 7.24 0.00
CA THR A 142 -2.18 6.45 -0.70
C THR A 142 -2.25 5.00 -0.24
N PRO A 143 -2.53 4.03 -1.14
CA PRO A 143 -2.53 2.62 -0.76
C PRO A 143 -1.10 2.16 -0.48
N LEU A 144 -0.92 1.41 0.61
CA LEU A 144 0.36 0.80 0.96
C LEU A 144 0.31 -0.71 0.79
N ILE A 145 1.42 -1.25 0.32
CA ILE A 145 1.66 -2.69 0.24
C ILE A 145 2.71 -3.02 1.30
N PHE A 146 2.32 -3.83 2.27
CA PHE A 146 3.25 -4.40 3.24
C PHE A 146 3.79 -5.68 2.64
N ALA A 147 5.10 -5.76 2.46
CA ALA A 147 5.75 -7.03 2.13
C ALA A 147 6.18 -7.67 3.44
N ASP A 148 5.79 -8.92 3.67
CA ASP A 148 6.32 -9.73 4.76
C ASP A 148 7.81 -9.98 4.49
N LEU A 149 8.68 -9.49 5.37
CA LEU A 149 10.13 -9.62 5.29
C LEU A 149 10.66 -10.76 6.18
N GLY A 150 9.80 -11.71 6.58
CA GLY A 150 10.22 -12.87 7.38
C GLY A 150 11.43 -13.63 6.80
N ASP A 151 12.11 -14.36 7.67
CA ASP A 151 13.45 -14.96 7.48
C ASP A 151 13.54 -16.04 6.38
N GLY A 152 13.39 -15.64 5.12
CA GLY A 152 14.01 -16.33 3.99
C GLY A 152 13.13 -17.24 3.13
N VAL A 153 11.80 -17.24 3.28
CA VAL A 153 10.94 -18.05 2.38
C VAL A 153 9.72 -17.25 1.92
N PHE A 154 9.82 -16.64 0.74
CA PHE A 154 8.72 -15.98 0.01
C PHE A 154 7.67 -16.97 -0.54
N ASN A 155 7.27 -17.99 0.22
CA ASN A 155 6.32 -19.00 -0.26
C ASN A 155 4.85 -18.62 -0.06
N LYS A 156 4.55 -17.51 0.63
CA LYS A 156 3.18 -17.00 0.76
C LYS A 156 2.97 -15.86 -0.22
N ALA A 157 2.12 -16.08 -1.23
CA ALA A 157 1.69 -15.02 -2.11
C ALA A 157 1.06 -13.90 -1.28
N LEU A 158 1.68 -12.71 -1.33
CA LEU A 158 1.16 -11.49 -0.73
C LEU A 158 -0.16 -11.13 -1.41
N LYS A 159 -1.28 -11.53 -0.81
CA LYS A 159 -2.62 -11.11 -1.23
C LYS A 159 -2.89 -9.72 -0.66
N VAL A 160 -2.52 -8.69 -1.41
CA VAL A 160 -2.91 -7.30 -1.08
C VAL A 160 -4.44 -7.20 -1.21
N GLY A 161 -5.13 -6.79 -0.14
CA GLY A 161 -6.59 -6.76 -0.11
C GLY A 161 -7.21 -8.16 0.04
N ALA A 162 -6.68 -8.98 0.95
CA ALA A 162 -7.03 -10.40 1.21
C ALA A 162 -8.52 -10.74 1.37
N HIS A 163 -9.40 -9.73 1.40
CA HIS A 163 -10.83 -9.87 1.20
C HIS A 163 -11.22 -9.04 -0.03
N SER A 164 -11.12 -9.62 -1.22
CA SER A 164 -11.86 -9.10 -2.35
C SER A 164 -13.34 -9.25 -2.02
N TYR A 165 -14.10 -8.16 -2.14
CA TYR A 165 -15.55 -8.18 -1.96
C TYR A 165 -16.27 -8.88 -3.12
N LEU A 166 -15.52 -9.45 -4.07
CA LEU A 166 -16.06 -10.14 -5.23
C LEU A 166 -16.31 -11.60 -4.86
N GLU A 167 -17.58 -11.95 -4.71
CA GLU A 167 -18.04 -13.32 -4.51
C GLU A 167 -17.49 -14.24 -5.61
N GLY A 168 -16.84 -15.35 -5.23
CA GLY A 168 -16.27 -16.33 -6.16
C GLY A 168 -14.85 -16.05 -6.67
N GLU A 169 -14.19 -14.97 -6.26
CA GLU A 169 -12.81 -14.66 -6.69
C GLU A 169 -11.81 -15.77 -6.30
N GLU A 170 -11.89 -16.30 -5.07
CA GLU A 170 -11.00 -17.39 -4.65
C GLU A 170 -11.17 -18.65 -5.51
N ALA A 171 -12.40 -18.95 -5.93
CA ALA A 171 -12.68 -20.08 -6.81
C ALA A 171 -12.12 -19.81 -8.22
N ALA A 172 -12.33 -18.60 -8.76
CA ALA A 172 -11.78 -18.19 -10.07
C ALA A 172 -10.24 -18.18 -10.09
N LEU A 173 -9.60 -17.73 -9.00
CA LEU A 173 -8.14 -17.76 -8.82
C LEU A 173 -7.60 -19.20 -8.68
N LYS A 174 -8.33 -20.09 -8.00
CA LYS A 174 -7.97 -21.52 -7.84
C LYS A 174 -8.19 -22.33 -9.12
N GLU A 175 -9.22 -22.02 -9.90
CA GLU A 175 -9.50 -22.66 -11.20
C GLU A 175 -8.50 -22.26 -12.28
N GLY A 176 -7.66 -21.24 -12.05
CA GLY A 176 -6.62 -20.85 -12.99
C GLY A 176 -7.16 -20.46 -14.37
N LYS A 177 -8.43 -20.02 -14.46
CA LYS A 177 -9.01 -19.47 -15.69
C LYS A 177 -8.22 -18.22 -16.06
N ALA A 178 -7.26 -18.50 -16.93
CA ALA A 178 -6.08 -17.77 -17.36
C ALA A 178 -6.07 -16.27 -17.09
N PHE A 179 -5.25 -15.83 -16.13
CA PHE A 179 -4.65 -14.50 -16.28
C PHE A 179 -3.98 -14.44 -17.64
N VAL A 180 -4.33 -13.44 -18.45
CA VAL A 180 -3.67 -13.21 -19.73
C VAL A 180 -2.44 -12.34 -19.51
N THR A 181 -1.30 -12.79 -20.01
CA THR A 181 -0.08 -11.99 -20.00
C THR A 181 -0.25 -10.78 -20.91
N LEU A 182 -0.10 -9.59 -20.35
CA LEU A 182 -0.25 -8.35 -21.11
C LEU A 182 1.04 -7.98 -21.85
N PRO A 183 0.96 -7.53 -23.12
CA PRO A 183 2.13 -7.04 -23.85
C PRO A 183 2.71 -5.79 -23.17
N LEU A 184 3.96 -5.86 -22.72
CA LEU A 184 4.66 -4.73 -22.12
C LEU A 184 5.04 -3.71 -23.20
N ILE A 185 4.62 -2.47 -23.00
CA ILE A 185 4.98 -1.33 -23.84
C ILE A 185 6.24 -0.65 -23.28
N LYS A 186 6.33 -0.51 -21.96
CA LYS A 186 7.44 0.18 -21.30
C LYS A 186 7.63 -0.35 -19.88
N THR A 187 8.88 -0.57 -19.51
CA THR A 187 9.32 -0.72 -18.12
C THR A 187 9.99 0.58 -17.66
N TYR A 188 9.94 0.87 -16.36
CA TYR A 188 10.56 2.06 -15.79
C TYR A 188 11.87 1.66 -15.11
N ALA A 189 13.00 2.28 -15.49
CA ALA A 189 14.31 1.92 -14.95
C ALA A 189 14.50 2.36 -13.50
N THR A 190 13.89 3.48 -13.10
CA THR A 190 14.06 4.11 -11.78
C THR A 190 12.91 3.87 -10.82
N LEU A 191 11.82 3.24 -11.28
CA LEU A 191 10.62 2.95 -10.50
C LEU A 191 10.20 1.51 -10.75
N ILE A 192 9.72 0.83 -9.72
CA ILE A 192 9.18 -0.53 -9.88
C ILE A 192 7.84 -0.37 -10.59
N GLY A 193 7.77 -0.63 -11.90
CA GLY A 193 6.53 -0.44 -12.64
C GLY A 193 6.59 -0.80 -14.11
N ALA A 194 5.42 -0.89 -14.70
CA ALA A 194 5.21 -1.28 -16.08
C ALA A 194 4.03 -0.54 -16.71
N LEU A 195 4.11 -0.37 -18.03
CA LEU A 195 3.01 0.05 -18.89
C LEU A 195 2.74 -1.11 -19.85
N ALA A 196 1.52 -1.63 -19.83
CA ALA A 196 1.10 -2.73 -20.68
C ALA A 196 -0.09 -2.32 -21.56
N SER A 197 -0.22 -2.95 -22.73
CA SER A 197 -1.40 -2.83 -23.57
C SER A 197 -2.48 -3.80 -23.11
N TRP A 198 -3.74 -3.38 -23.13
CA TRP A 198 -4.88 -4.23 -22.83
C TRP A 198 -6.00 -4.03 -23.86
N ASP A 199 -6.56 -5.14 -24.31
CA ASP A 199 -7.71 -5.21 -25.20
C ASP A 199 -8.68 -6.27 -24.66
N SER A 200 -9.98 -6.02 -24.75
CA SER A 200 -11.01 -6.95 -24.25
C SER A 200 -10.98 -8.29 -24.99
N ASN A 201 -10.56 -8.30 -26.25
CA ASN A 201 -10.48 -9.52 -27.07
C ASN A 201 -9.47 -10.54 -26.55
N LEU A 202 -8.51 -10.12 -25.71
CA LEU A 202 -7.51 -11.01 -25.11
C LEU A 202 -8.11 -12.14 -24.26
N HIS A 203 -9.34 -11.94 -23.77
CA HIS A 203 -10.02 -12.88 -22.88
C HIS A 203 -11.03 -13.77 -23.61
N GLU A 204 -11.22 -13.59 -24.92
CA GLU A 204 -12.12 -14.40 -25.77
C GLU A 204 -13.53 -14.58 -25.17
N SER A 205 -14.06 -13.54 -24.52
CA SER A 205 -15.34 -13.58 -23.82
C SER A 205 -16.35 -12.61 -24.43
N ASP A 206 -17.50 -13.14 -24.84
CA ASP A 206 -18.63 -12.35 -25.34
C ASP A 206 -19.17 -11.38 -24.28
N LEU A 207 -18.97 -11.67 -23.00
CA LEU A 207 -19.37 -10.79 -21.89
C LEU A 207 -18.59 -9.48 -21.86
N LEU A 208 -17.37 -9.44 -22.41
CA LEU A 208 -16.57 -8.23 -22.54
C LEU A 208 -16.86 -7.44 -23.82
N ASN A 209 -17.58 -8.07 -24.76
CA ASN A 209 -17.89 -7.53 -26.08
C ASN A 209 -19.40 -7.27 -26.26
N LYS A 210 -20.10 -6.94 -25.17
CA LYS A 210 -21.52 -6.54 -25.17
C LYS A 210 -21.74 -5.19 -24.48
N ILE A 211 -22.89 -4.56 -24.72
CA ILE A 211 -23.36 -3.44 -23.90
C ILE A 211 -23.70 -3.99 -22.51
N THR A 212 -22.97 -3.54 -21.49
CA THR A 212 -23.20 -3.93 -20.09
C THR A 212 -24.40 -3.14 -19.53
N PRO A 213 -25.47 -3.82 -19.04
CA PRO A 213 -26.59 -3.16 -18.38
C PRO A 213 -26.17 -2.36 -17.14
N PRO A 214 -26.94 -1.33 -16.72
CA PRO A 214 -26.63 -0.54 -15.53
C PRO A 214 -26.57 -1.34 -14.21
N SER A 215 -27.15 -2.53 -14.16
CA SER A 215 -27.12 -3.45 -13.02
C SER A 215 -25.92 -4.39 -13.02
N GLU A 216 -25.22 -4.55 -14.15
CA GLU A 216 -24.07 -5.44 -14.27
C GLU A 216 -22.75 -4.66 -14.15
N ARG A 217 -21.73 -5.32 -13.62
CA ARG A 217 -20.38 -4.75 -13.47
C ARG A 217 -19.34 -5.77 -13.91
N ILE A 218 -18.24 -5.26 -14.45
CA ILE A 218 -17.08 -6.05 -14.85
C ILE A 218 -15.89 -5.50 -14.08
N TYR A 219 -15.16 -6.39 -13.42
CA TYR A 219 -13.97 -6.04 -12.66
C TYR A 219 -12.73 -6.51 -13.41
N LEU A 220 -11.71 -5.65 -13.46
CA LEU A 220 -10.42 -5.96 -14.03
C LEU A 220 -9.42 -6.20 -12.90
N ILE A 221 -8.91 -7.43 -12.81
CA ILE A 221 -7.89 -7.81 -11.82
C ILE A 221 -6.54 -7.86 -12.54
N VAL A 222 -5.56 -7.11 -12.02
CA VAL A 222 -4.20 -7.10 -12.55
C VAL A 222 -3.29 -7.79 -11.54
N LYS A 223 -2.68 -8.90 -11.96
CA LYS A 223 -1.62 -9.56 -11.20
C LYS A 223 -0.27 -9.02 -11.65
N VAL A 224 0.56 -8.65 -10.68
CA VAL A 224 1.98 -8.31 -10.88
C VAL A 224 2.79 -9.45 -10.28
N SER A 225 3.65 -10.08 -11.09
CA SER A 225 4.50 -11.21 -10.72
C SER A 225 5.93 -10.96 -11.17
#